data_AF-A0A919XY88-F1
#
_entry.id   AF-A0A919XY88-F1
#
_cell.length_a   1.000
_cell.length_b   1.000
_cell.length_c   1.000
_cell.angle_alpha   90.00
_cell.angle_beta   90.00
_cell.angle_gamma   90.00
#
_symmetry.space_group_name_H-M   'P 1'
#
loop_
_entity.id
_entity.type
_entity.pdbx_description
1 polymer ?
#
loop_
_entity_poly.entity_id
_entity_poly.type
_entity_poly.pdbx_seq_one_letter_code
_entity_poly.pdbx_strand_id
1 'polypeptide(L)'
;MKPKAKTESLQNREISTSELAGIIGKTPQWISQLTRDGILEKVGRGKYILADAIQAYIKHIEGESSDGKISYRDEKAEHERVKKEMAMLELEEKRNNLHTTADVEEAWGELLVDFRGRLSSLPPKLAPELSHMTDSKAIRILLEDKINIALRELAKYDPLARDDS
;
A
#
# COMPACT_ATOMS: atom_id res chain seq x y z
N MET A 1 41.27 27.84 -54.47
CA MET A 1 41.19 26.46 -53.97
C MET A 1 40.66 26.45 -52.54
N LYS A 2 39.46 25.87 -52.33
CA LYS A 2 39.04 25.22 -51.07
C LYS A 2 38.08 24.08 -51.49
N PRO A 3 38.29 22.83 -51.05
CA PRO A 3 37.49 21.71 -51.53
C PRO A 3 36.12 21.73 -50.83
N LYS A 4 35.02 21.70 -51.61
CA LYS A 4 33.70 21.42 -51.08
C LYS A 4 33.63 19.93 -50.76
N ALA A 5 33.73 19.56 -49.49
CA ALA A 5 33.43 18.22 -49.03
C ALA A 5 31.98 17.89 -49.41
N LYS A 6 31.75 16.76 -50.07
CA LYS A 6 30.41 16.24 -50.35
C LYS A 6 29.71 15.99 -49.01
N THR A 7 28.80 16.87 -48.62
CA THR A 7 27.87 16.63 -47.53
C THR A 7 26.92 15.55 -48.00
N GLU A 8 27.26 14.28 -47.76
CA GLU A 8 26.26 13.21 -47.80
C GLU A 8 25.18 13.58 -46.79
N SER A 9 23.94 13.75 -47.26
CA SER A 9 22.81 14.06 -46.39
C SER A 9 22.69 12.97 -45.33
N LEU A 10 22.90 13.33 -44.06
CA LEU A 10 22.88 12.39 -42.92
C LEU A 10 21.59 11.55 -42.90
N GLN A 11 20.52 12.07 -43.48
CA GLN A 11 19.21 11.43 -43.57
C GLN A 11 19.26 10.08 -44.29
N ASN A 12 20.04 9.97 -45.37
CA ASN A 12 20.13 8.74 -46.18
C ASN A 12 21.39 7.90 -45.87
N ARG A 13 22.09 8.20 -44.77
CA ARG A 13 23.28 7.45 -44.39
C ARG A 13 22.89 6.06 -43.91
N GLU A 14 23.53 5.04 -44.48
CA GLU A 14 23.46 3.68 -43.97
C GLU A 14 24.27 3.56 -42.67
N ILE A 15 23.65 3.01 -41.64
CA ILE A 15 24.28 2.72 -40.35
C ILE A 15 24.09 1.27 -39.95
N SER A 16 25.06 0.74 -39.22
CA SER A 16 25.01 -0.60 -38.66
C SER A 16 24.08 -0.69 -37.45
N THR A 17 23.68 -1.91 -37.09
CA THR A 17 22.93 -2.21 -35.85
C THR A 17 23.59 -1.62 -34.59
N SER A 18 24.92 -1.66 -34.51
CA SER A 18 25.67 -1.16 -33.34
C SER A 18 25.65 0.37 -33.26
N GLU A 19 25.81 1.03 -34.40
CA GLU A 19 25.71 2.49 -34.49
C GLU A 19 24.28 2.96 -34.17
N LEU A 20 23.26 2.30 -34.71
CA LEU A 20 21.86 2.62 -34.40
C LEU A 20 21.58 2.46 -32.90
N ALA A 21 22.03 1.35 -32.31
CA ALA A 21 21.91 1.10 -30.87
C ALA A 21 22.56 2.21 -30.03
N GLY A 22 23.76 2.66 -30.42
CA GLY A 22 24.45 3.77 -29.78
C GLY A 22 23.71 5.11 -29.90
N ILE A 23 23.12 5.39 -31.07
CA ILE A 23 22.38 6.62 -31.33
C ILE A 23 21.09 6.71 -30.51
N ILE A 24 20.32 5.61 -30.44
CA ILE A 24 19.04 5.61 -29.71
C ILE A 24 19.19 5.23 -28.22
N GLY A 25 20.40 4.92 -27.76
CA GLY A 25 20.68 4.56 -26.37
C GLY A 25 20.11 3.20 -25.95
N LYS A 26 20.13 2.20 -26.85
CA LYS A 26 19.62 0.84 -26.61
C LYS A 26 20.69 -0.22 -26.90
N THR A 27 20.39 -1.49 -26.62
CA THR A 27 21.31 -2.59 -26.93
C THR A 27 21.15 -3.08 -28.37
N PRO A 28 22.22 -3.62 -29.01
CA PRO A 28 22.11 -4.22 -30.34
C PRO A 28 21.12 -5.38 -30.43
N GLN A 29 20.95 -6.15 -29.34
CA GLN A 29 19.92 -7.18 -29.24
C GLN A 29 18.52 -6.59 -29.36
N TRP A 30 18.29 -5.43 -28.75
CA TRP A 30 17.01 -4.73 -28.80
C TRP A 30 16.71 -4.18 -30.20
N ILE A 31 17.70 -3.67 -30.93
CA ILE A 31 17.54 -3.30 -32.36
C ILE A 31 17.17 -4.52 -33.20
N SER A 32 17.82 -5.66 -32.95
CA SER A 32 17.54 -6.91 -33.66
C SER A 32 16.11 -7.40 -33.38
N GLN A 33 15.63 -7.20 -32.15
CA GLN A 33 14.26 -7.49 -31.75
C GLN A 33 13.26 -6.63 -32.52
N LEU A 34 13.45 -5.30 -32.53
CA LEU A 34 12.57 -4.38 -33.28
C LEU A 34 12.53 -4.70 -34.77
N THR A 35 13.65 -5.13 -35.34
CA THR A 35 13.67 -5.56 -36.75
C THR A 35 12.84 -6.83 -36.94
N ARG A 36 12.98 -7.81 -36.04
CA ARG A 36 12.20 -9.07 -36.10
C ARG A 36 10.71 -8.81 -35.94
N ASP A 37 10.36 -7.83 -35.12
CA ASP A 37 8.99 -7.43 -34.83
C ASP A 37 8.41 -6.52 -35.95
N GLY A 38 9.16 -6.30 -37.04
CA GLY A 38 8.71 -5.55 -38.22
C GLY A 38 8.72 -4.03 -38.06
N ILE A 39 9.27 -3.52 -36.96
CA ILE A 39 9.27 -2.08 -36.64
C ILE A 39 10.41 -1.36 -37.35
N LEU A 40 11.59 -1.99 -37.46
CA LEU A 40 12.73 -1.43 -38.17
C LEU A 40 13.00 -2.19 -39.47
N GLU A 41 13.17 -1.45 -40.57
CA GLU A 41 13.42 -2.04 -41.88
C GLU A 41 14.91 -2.00 -42.24
N LYS A 42 15.42 -3.14 -42.73
CA LYS A 42 16.82 -3.27 -43.16
C LYS A 42 16.92 -3.01 -44.65
N VAL A 43 17.86 -2.14 -45.03
CA VAL A 43 18.22 -1.91 -46.44
C VAL A 43 19.31 -2.87 -46.96
N GLY A 44 19.90 -3.66 -46.05
CA GLY A 44 20.92 -4.63 -46.40
C GLY A 44 21.34 -5.48 -45.20
N ARG A 45 22.49 -6.15 -45.30
CA ARG A 45 22.98 -7.08 -44.28
C ARG A 45 23.35 -6.34 -42.98
N GLY A 46 22.38 -6.20 -42.08
CA GLY A 46 22.55 -5.54 -40.78
C GLY A 46 22.70 -4.02 -40.87
N LYS A 47 22.16 -3.41 -41.93
CA LYS A 47 22.22 -1.97 -42.18
C LYS A 47 20.82 -1.36 -42.25
N TYR A 48 20.73 -0.11 -41.80
CA TYR A 48 19.50 0.69 -41.76
C TYR A 48 19.79 2.09 -42.31
N ILE A 49 18.79 2.71 -42.92
CA ILE A 49 18.84 4.15 -43.20
C ILE A 49 18.59 4.89 -41.89
N LEU A 50 19.47 5.84 -41.55
CA LEU A 50 19.42 6.56 -40.29
C LEU A 50 18.09 7.28 -40.05
N ALA A 51 17.59 8.05 -41.03
CA ALA A 51 16.33 8.79 -40.89
C ALA A 51 15.14 7.85 -40.67
N ASP A 52 15.02 6.82 -41.52
CA ASP A 52 13.90 5.88 -41.47
C ASP A 52 13.88 5.11 -40.15
N ALA A 53 15.04 4.65 -39.67
CA ALA A 53 15.15 3.92 -38.41
C ALA A 53 14.80 4.79 -37.19
N ILE A 54 15.21 6.06 -37.18
CA ILE A 54 14.87 6.98 -36.09
C ILE A 54 13.37 7.31 -36.12
N GLN A 55 12.81 7.61 -37.29
CA GLN A 55 11.38 7.91 -37.42
C GLN A 55 10.52 6.72 -37.03
N ALA A 56 10.87 5.51 -37.47
CA ALA A 56 10.18 4.28 -37.08
C ALA A 56 10.27 4.01 -35.57
N TYR A 57 11.43 4.29 -34.95
CA TYR A 57 11.60 4.16 -33.50
C TYR A 57 10.77 5.19 -32.70
N ILE A 58 10.75 6.45 -33.14
CA ILE A 58 9.92 7.50 -32.51
C ILE A 58 8.44 7.10 -32.62
N LYS A 59 7.99 6.71 -33.81
CA LYS A 59 6.64 6.24 -34.07
C LYS A 59 6.25 5.02 -33.20
N HIS A 60 7.18 4.10 -32.98
CA HIS A 60 6.98 2.95 -32.09
C HIS A 60 6.83 3.36 -30.62
N ILE A 61 7.55 4.38 -30.16
CA ILE A 61 7.43 4.88 -28.78
C ILE A 61 6.15 5.70 -28.58
N GLU A 62 5.74 6.47 -29.60
CA GLU A 62 4.56 7.34 -29.57
C GLU A 62 3.24 6.56 -29.69
N GLY A 63 3.29 5.24 -29.94
CA GLY A 63 2.15 4.35 -29.74
C GLY A 63 1.36 3.98 -30.99
N GLU A 64 1.88 4.18 -32.21
CA GLU A 64 1.32 3.54 -33.40
C GLU A 64 1.76 2.07 -33.50
N SER A 65 1.27 1.24 -32.57
CA SER A 65 1.20 -0.20 -32.77
C SER A 65 0.16 -0.45 -33.87
N SER A 66 0.60 -0.74 -35.09
CA SER A 66 -0.27 -1.11 -36.22
C SER A 66 -1.09 -2.40 -36.02
N ASP A 67 -1.01 -3.02 -34.84
CA ASP A 67 -1.59 -4.33 -34.59
C ASP A 67 -2.04 -4.50 -33.12
N GLY A 68 -3.04 -3.72 -32.70
CA GLY A 68 -3.93 -3.99 -31.54
C GLY A 68 -3.33 -4.27 -30.16
N LYS A 69 -2.00 -4.25 -30.01
CA LYS A 69 -1.29 -4.58 -28.78
C LYS A 69 -0.96 -3.29 -28.06
N ILE A 70 -1.75 -3.07 -27.01
CA ILE A 70 -1.59 -2.05 -25.98
C ILE A 70 -0.10 -1.93 -25.63
N SER A 71 0.41 -0.70 -25.65
CA SER A 71 1.80 -0.38 -25.33
C SER A 71 2.15 -0.92 -23.93
N TYR A 72 3.20 -1.74 -23.84
CA TYR A 72 3.76 -2.26 -22.58
C TYR A 72 4.04 -1.16 -21.54
N ARG A 73 4.22 0.10 -21.98
CA ARG A 73 4.42 1.25 -21.07
C ARG A 73 3.10 1.71 -20.45
N ASP A 74 1.99 1.66 -21.18
CA ASP A 74 0.68 2.11 -20.70
C ASP A 74 0.10 1.12 -19.70
N GLU A 75 0.21 -0.18 -19.98
CA GLU A 75 -0.23 -1.22 -19.04
C GLU A 75 0.61 -1.23 -17.76
N LYS A 76 1.93 -1.02 -17.87
CA LYS A 76 2.82 -0.96 -16.69
C LYS A 76 2.58 0.31 -15.86
N ALA A 77 2.29 1.44 -16.50
CA ALA A 77 1.95 2.68 -15.79
C ALA A 77 0.61 2.54 -15.05
N GLU A 78 -0.41 1.95 -15.68
CA GLU A 78 -1.70 1.75 -15.05
C GLU A 78 -1.64 0.69 -13.94
N HIS A 79 -0.89 -0.39 -14.14
CA HIS A 79 -0.65 -1.38 -13.10
C HIS A 79 0.07 -0.80 -11.88
N GLU A 80 1.07 0.06 -12.09
CA GLU A 80 1.76 0.75 -11.00
C GLU A 80 0.83 1.75 -10.29
N ARG A 81 -0.04 2.44 -11.04
CA ARG A 81 -1.06 3.36 -10.49
C ARG A 81 -2.04 2.62 -9.58
N VAL A 82 -2.62 1.52 -10.08
CA VAL A 82 -3.56 0.68 -9.33
C VAL A 82 -2.88 0.06 -8.10
N LYS A 83 -1.64 -0.42 -8.23
CA LYS A 83 -0.88 -0.96 -7.10
C LYS A 83 -0.64 0.08 -6.01
N LYS A 84 -0.32 1.32 -6.40
CA LYS A 84 -0.16 2.42 -5.46
C LYS A 84 -1.47 2.77 -4.77
N GLU A 85 -2.57 2.78 -5.51
CA GLU A 85 -3.92 3.04 -4.98
C GLU A 85 -4.34 1.96 -3.96
N MET A 86 -4.15 0.68 -4.28
CA MET A 86 -4.38 -0.42 -3.33
C MET A 86 -3.54 -0.27 -2.06
N ALA A 87 -2.25 0.05 -2.18
CA ALA A 87 -1.37 0.24 -1.03
C ALA A 87 -1.78 1.44 -0.15
N MET A 88 -2.33 2.50 -0.76
CA MET A 88 -2.88 3.65 -0.02
C MET A 88 -4.14 3.27 0.76
N LEU A 89 -5.07 2.56 0.12
CA LEU A 89 -6.29 2.08 0.77
C LEU A 89 -5.97 1.13 1.94
N GLU A 90 -5.06 0.17 1.75
CA GLU A 90 -4.62 -0.72 2.82
C GLU A 90 -3.97 0.04 3.99
N LEU A 91 -3.22 1.11 3.70
CA LEU A 91 -2.62 1.95 4.73
C LEU A 91 -3.68 2.73 5.51
N GLU A 92 -4.71 3.23 4.83
CA GLU A 92 -5.83 3.93 5.43
C GLU A 92 -6.67 3.01 6.31
N GLU A 93 -7.00 1.80 5.84
CA GLU A 93 -7.68 0.77 6.64
C GLU A 93 -6.88 0.41 7.89
N LYS A 94 -5.56 0.19 7.76
CA LYS A 94 -4.69 -0.09 8.92
C LYS A 94 -4.67 1.07 9.91
N ARG A 95 -4.63 2.32 9.45
CA ARG A 95 -4.66 3.50 10.32
C ARG A 95 -6.00 3.64 11.04
N ASN A 96 -7.12 3.43 10.34
CA ASN A 96 -8.45 3.45 10.94
C ASN A 96 -8.61 2.33 11.98
N ASN A 97 -8.12 1.12 11.69
CA ASN A 97 -8.11 0.02 12.65
C ASN A 97 -7.24 0.34 13.88
N LEU A 98 -6.09 0.99 13.70
CA LEU A 98 -5.25 1.42 14.83
C LEU A 98 -5.95 2.45 15.72
N HIS A 99 -6.66 3.44 15.15
CA HIS A 99 -7.43 4.41 15.94
C HIS A 99 -8.56 3.70 16.69
N THR A 100 -9.31 2.85 16.00
CA THR A 100 -10.39 2.05 16.62
C THR A 100 -9.85 1.16 17.75
N THR A 101 -8.66 0.58 17.59
CA THR A 101 -8.05 -0.29 18.61
C THR A 101 -7.61 0.52 19.83
N ALA A 102 -7.03 1.71 19.62
CA ALA A 102 -6.61 2.59 20.71
C ALA A 102 -7.82 3.05 21.56
N ASP A 103 -8.93 3.39 20.92
CA ASP A 103 -10.17 3.79 21.61
C ASP A 103 -10.73 2.63 22.45
N VAL A 104 -10.71 1.42 21.89
CA VAL A 104 -11.12 0.20 22.60
C VAL A 104 -10.19 -0.08 23.79
N GLU A 105 -8.88 0.00 23.62
CA GLU A 105 -7.91 -0.21 24.71
C GLU A 105 -8.07 0.79 25.86
N GLU A 106 -8.30 2.07 25.55
CA GLU A 106 -8.56 3.11 26.54
C GLU A 106 -9.85 2.80 27.33
N ALA A 107 -10.93 2.49 26.60
CA ALA A 107 -12.23 2.14 27.17
C ALA A 107 -12.15 0.92 28.11
N TRP A 108 -11.40 -0.13 27.73
CA TRP A 108 -11.12 -1.27 28.60
C TRP A 108 -10.25 -0.89 29.80
N GLY A 109 -9.29 0.01 29.62
CA GLY A 109 -8.44 0.53 30.68
C GLY A 109 -9.25 1.24 31.77
N GLU A 110 -10.16 2.13 31.37
CA GLU A 110 -11.07 2.83 32.28
C GLU A 110 -11.97 1.85 33.05
N LEU A 111 -12.59 0.89 32.35
CA LEU A 111 -13.41 -0.15 32.99
C LEU A 111 -12.62 -0.95 34.04
N LEU A 112 -11.36 -1.31 33.76
CA LEU A 112 -10.53 -2.06 34.70
C LEU A 112 -10.12 -1.24 35.93
N VAL A 113 -9.87 0.07 35.76
CA VAL A 113 -9.60 0.99 36.87
C VAL A 113 -10.82 1.09 37.78
N ASP A 114 -12.01 1.26 37.21
CA ASP A 114 -13.27 1.33 37.95
C ASP A 114 -13.60 0.00 38.66
N PHE A 115 -13.38 -1.12 37.97
CA PHE A 115 -13.51 -2.46 38.53
C PHE A 115 -12.63 -2.63 39.77
N ARG A 116 -11.35 -2.28 39.66
CA ARG A 116 -10.40 -2.33 40.78
C ARG A 116 -10.85 -1.42 41.92
N GLY A 117 -11.29 -0.21 41.62
CA GLY A 117 -11.77 0.75 42.64
C GLY A 117 -12.95 0.21 43.42
N ARG A 118 -13.96 -0.33 42.74
CA ARG A 118 -15.17 -0.88 43.38
C ARG A 118 -14.87 -2.08 44.26
N LEU A 119 -14.11 -3.06 43.78
CA LEU A 119 -13.71 -4.21 44.59
C LEU A 119 -12.87 -3.81 45.80
N SER A 120 -11.93 -2.87 45.61
CA SER A 120 -11.10 -2.36 46.71
C SER A 120 -11.90 -1.59 47.76
N SER A 121 -13.08 -1.07 47.39
CA SER A 121 -13.99 -0.39 48.33
C SER A 121 -14.82 -1.35 49.21
N LEU A 122 -14.91 -2.64 48.87
CA LEU A 122 -15.73 -3.60 49.61
C LEU A 122 -15.14 -3.93 50.99
N PRO A 123 -13.85 -4.30 51.15
CA PRO A 123 -13.28 -4.63 52.46
C PRO A 123 -13.47 -3.56 53.54
N PRO A 124 -13.16 -2.26 53.30
CA PRO A 124 -13.35 -1.24 54.33
C PRO A 124 -14.82 -0.98 54.66
N LYS A 125 -15.75 -1.19 53.71
CA LYS A 125 -17.20 -1.08 53.96
C LYS A 125 -17.75 -2.24 54.77
N LEU A 126 -17.25 -3.45 54.53
CA LEU A 126 -17.73 -4.67 55.19
C LEU A 126 -17.06 -4.91 56.55
N ALA A 127 -15.84 -4.39 56.77
CA ALA A 127 -15.10 -4.62 58.01
C ALA A 127 -15.88 -4.28 59.30
N PRO A 128 -16.62 -3.15 59.41
CA PRO A 128 -17.41 -2.85 60.60
C PRO A 128 -18.56 -3.85 60.82
N GLU A 129 -19.28 -4.20 59.74
CA GLU A 129 -20.42 -5.12 59.79
C GLU A 129 -19.96 -6.54 60.17
N LEU A 130 -18.88 -7.01 59.55
CA LEU A 130 -18.27 -8.31 59.81
C LEU A 130 -17.69 -8.41 61.22
N SER A 131 -17.20 -7.30 61.80
CA SER A 131 -16.61 -7.33 63.15
C SER A 131 -17.61 -7.68 64.26
N HIS A 132 -18.90 -7.50 63.99
CA HIS A 132 -19.99 -7.83 64.92
C HIS A 132 -20.65 -9.19 64.64
N MET A 133 -20.25 -9.88 63.57
CA MET A 133 -20.81 -11.17 63.19
C MET A 133 -19.97 -12.32 63.76
N THR A 134 -20.63 -13.32 64.35
CA THR A 134 -19.99 -14.52 64.91
C THR A 134 -20.36 -15.80 64.16
N ASP A 135 -21.44 -15.79 63.37
CA ASP A 135 -21.85 -16.92 62.54
C ASP A 135 -21.15 -16.89 61.18
N SER A 136 -20.28 -17.88 60.95
CA SER A 136 -19.55 -18.07 59.70
C SER A 136 -20.47 -18.24 58.48
N LYS A 137 -21.64 -18.88 58.65
CA LYS A 137 -22.57 -19.09 57.54
C LYS A 137 -23.21 -17.78 57.10
N ALA A 138 -23.63 -16.95 58.07
CA ALA A 138 -24.15 -15.61 57.80
C ALA A 138 -23.10 -14.70 57.13
N ILE A 139 -21.84 -14.75 57.59
CA ILE A 139 -20.72 -14.00 56.99
C ILE A 139 -20.53 -14.36 55.51
N ARG A 140 -20.53 -15.65 55.18
CA ARG A 140 -20.35 -16.10 53.79
C ARG A 140 -21.47 -15.60 52.88
N ILE A 141 -22.73 -15.70 53.33
CA ILE A 141 -23.89 -15.24 52.54
C ILE A 141 -23.80 -13.73 52.28
N LEU A 142 -23.43 -12.94 53.30
CA LEU A 142 -23.28 -11.49 53.16
C LEU A 142 -22.16 -11.14 52.16
N LEU A 143 -21.00 -11.80 52.25
CA LEU A 143 -19.89 -11.58 51.32
C LEU A 143 -20.28 -11.93 49.88
N GLU A 144 -20.90 -13.08 49.66
CA GLU A 144 -21.38 -13.50 48.35
C GLU A 144 -22.39 -12.50 47.78
N ASP A 145 -23.34 -12.02 48.58
CA ASP A 145 -24.32 -11.01 48.15
C ASP A 145 -23.63 -9.70 47.73
N LYS A 146 -22.73 -9.17 48.56
CA LYS A 146 -22.05 -7.88 48.32
C LYS A 146 -21.11 -7.94 47.12
N ILE A 147 -20.40 -9.05 46.93
CA ILE A 147 -19.57 -9.28 45.75
C ILE A 147 -20.43 -9.38 44.49
N ASN A 148 -21.52 -10.14 44.54
CA ASN A 148 -22.42 -10.29 43.39
C ASN A 148 -23.10 -8.97 43.00
N ILE A 149 -23.47 -8.13 43.97
CA ILE A 149 -23.98 -6.79 43.71
C ILE A 149 -22.93 -5.94 42.99
N ALA A 150 -21.70 -5.89 43.51
CA ALA A 150 -20.62 -5.14 42.87
C ALA A 150 -20.33 -5.63 41.44
N LEU A 151 -20.29 -6.94 41.23
CA LEU A 151 -20.11 -7.54 39.90
C LEU A 151 -21.26 -7.20 38.93
N ARG A 152 -22.51 -7.21 39.41
CA ARG A 152 -23.68 -6.83 38.59
C ARG A 152 -23.69 -5.36 38.23
N GLU A 153 -23.24 -4.49 39.12
CA GLU A 153 -23.11 -3.07 38.82
C GLU A 153 -22.00 -2.82 37.79
N LEU A 154 -20.89 -3.54 37.89
CA LEU A 154 -19.79 -3.48 36.92
C LEU A 154 -20.19 -4.03 35.55
N ALA A 155 -20.98 -5.09 35.50
CA ALA A 155 -21.49 -5.66 34.25
C ALA A 155 -22.47 -4.74 33.50
N LYS A 156 -23.00 -3.69 34.15
CA LYS A 156 -23.85 -2.69 33.50
C LYS A 156 -23.06 -1.55 32.84
N TYR A 157 -21.75 -1.48 33.08
CA TYR A 157 -20.90 -0.47 32.46
C TYR A 157 -20.57 -0.90 31.03
N ASP A 158 -21.01 -0.12 30.05
CA ASP A 158 -20.57 -0.26 28.67
C ASP A 158 -19.46 0.78 28.41
N PRO A 159 -18.20 0.36 28.33
CA PRO A 159 -17.08 1.28 28.13
C PRO A 159 -17.09 1.93 26.74
N LEU A 160 -17.88 1.41 25.79
CA LEU A 160 -18.02 1.94 24.44
C LEU A 160 -19.25 2.83 24.25
N ALA A 161 -20.12 2.93 25.25
CA ALA A 161 -21.31 3.79 25.22
C ALA A 161 -21.00 5.26 25.56
N ARG A 162 -19.83 5.78 25.16
CA ARG A 162 -19.46 7.19 25.39
C ARG A 162 -20.62 8.08 24.95
N ASP A 163 -21.10 8.90 25.88
CA ASP A 163 -22.11 9.92 25.65
C ASP A 163 -21.43 11.01 24.80
N ASP A 164 -21.58 10.92 23.48
CA ASP A 164 -21.14 11.95 22.54
C ASP A 164 -21.92 13.24 22.83
N SER A 165 -21.37 14.09 23.71
CA SER A 165 -21.88 15.44 24.03
C SER A 165 -20.83 16.50 23.72
#